data_AF-A0A7X6UMJ8-F1
#
_entry.id   AF-A0A7X6UMJ8-F1
#
_cell.length_a   1.000
_cell.length_b   1.000
_cell.length_c   1.000
_cell.angle_alpha   90.00
_cell.angle_beta   90.00
_cell.angle_gamma   90.00
#
_symmetry.space_group_name_H-M   'P 1'
#
loop_
_entity.id
_entity.type
_entity.pdbx_description
1 polymer ?
#
loop_
_entity_poly.entity_id
_entity_poly.type
_entity_poly.pdbx_seq_one_letter_code
_entity_poly.pdbx_strand_id
1 'polypeptide(L)'
;LLLNIGPKPDGSVPTQALKRLRSVGAWLERYGEAVFGDFQHVVNMQWMPITAPTQRWTRSGTTFYSWVSRWPGKQIVYGGLRGKVLQVDLIGGEQNLPFIQEPDRLIINGLPAKCPDPTPLKSAVLRIKFEELPQQLLGAGYEPVGLESEDGKSIDLPPHSEFIEKWLFSLPIAPIDDISKARYVKPGEKLFWQAASANDAGMMRIRDKFVNIDGLVYLATKVKVNKKGTWKLMLGHDGPAKVFLNGKAIASDKKSFNPCLDDRITEKVTLEKGTHEILVAFDLAQGKGYGVKLRFGLIDPKGPRLFPTQAKL
;
A
#
# COMPACT_ATOMS: atom_id res chain seq x y z
N LEU A 1 -8.56 -19.10 -9.62
CA LEU A 1 -9.93 -19.56 -9.28
C LEU A 1 -10.15 -20.93 -9.89
N LEU A 2 -10.58 -21.92 -9.12
CA LEU A 2 -11.05 -23.21 -9.63
C LEU A 2 -12.56 -23.28 -9.36
N LEU A 3 -13.38 -23.27 -10.42
CA LEU A 3 -14.84 -23.29 -10.30
C LEU A 3 -15.37 -24.70 -10.49
N ASN A 4 -15.99 -25.24 -9.44
CA ASN A 4 -16.57 -26.58 -9.45
C ASN A 4 -17.98 -26.56 -10.06
N ILE A 5 -18.34 -27.64 -10.76
CA ILE A 5 -19.72 -27.96 -11.12
C ILE A 5 -20.07 -29.35 -10.61
N GLY A 6 -21.30 -29.55 -10.15
CA GLY A 6 -21.84 -30.86 -9.80
C GLY A 6 -22.67 -31.40 -10.96
N PRO A 7 -22.23 -32.46 -11.66
CA PRO A 7 -23.06 -33.16 -12.64
C PRO A 7 -24.35 -33.68 -11.98
N LYS A 8 -25.39 -33.87 -12.79
CA LYS A 8 -26.59 -34.60 -12.38
C LYS A 8 -26.27 -36.09 -12.15
N PRO A 9 -27.17 -36.87 -11.53
CA PRO A 9 -26.97 -38.32 -11.35
C PRO A 9 -26.70 -39.09 -12.65
N ASP A 10 -27.18 -38.60 -13.78
CA ASP A 10 -26.95 -39.15 -15.12
C ASP A 10 -25.62 -38.70 -15.77
N GLY A 11 -24.80 -37.93 -15.05
CA GLY A 11 -23.54 -37.38 -15.53
C GLY A 11 -23.66 -36.10 -16.37
N SER A 12 -24.88 -35.65 -16.71
CA SER A 12 -25.08 -34.44 -17.51
C SER A 12 -24.83 -33.15 -16.72
N VAL A 13 -24.39 -32.07 -17.39
CA VAL A 13 -24.19 -30.76 -16.75
C VAL A 13 -25.55 -30.10 -16.50
N PRO A 14 -25.83 -29.56 -15.29
CA PRO A 14 -27.06 -28.81 -15.04
C PRO A 14 -27.22 -27.61 -15.97
N THR A 15 -28.41 -27.41 -16.53
CA THR A 15 -28.71 -26.32 -17.49
C THR A 15 -28.36 -24.94 -16.94
N GLN A 16 -28.55 -24.73 -15.64
CA GLN A 16 -28.18 -23.47 -14.98
C GLN A 16 -26.65 -23.23 -14.99
N ALA A 17 -25.86 -24.28 -14.75
CA ALA A 17 -24.41 -24.20 -14.83
C ALA A 17 -23.97 -23.90 -16.26
N LEU A 18 -24.55 -24.59 -17.25
CA LEU A 18 -24.28 -24.34 -18.66
C LEU A 18 -24.57 -22.88 -19.06
N LYS A 19 -25.74 -22.34 -18.68
CA LYS A 19 -26.12 -20.94 -18.98
C LYS A 19 -25.15 -19.93 -18.36
N ARG A 20 -24.73 -20.15 -17.12
CA ARG A 20 -23.77 -19.28 -16.41
C ARG A 20 -22.38 -19.36 -17.04
N LEU A 21 -21.88 -20.57 -17.28
CA LEU A 21 -20.56 -20.80 -17.88
C LEU A 21 -20.47 -20.23 -19.29
N ARG A 22 -21.53 -20.35 -20.11
CA ARG A 22 -21.59 -19.71 -21.43
C ARG A 22 -21.55 -18.18 -21.34
N SER A 23 -22.25 -17.59 -20.37
CA SER A 23 -22.21 -16.14 -20.14
C SER A 23 -20.82 -15.67 -19.72
N VAL A 24 -20.15 -16.43 -18.84
CA VAL A 24 -18.75 -16.17 -18.43
C VAL A 24 -17.79 -16.34 -19.61
N GLY A 25 -17.95 -17.39 -20.43
CA GLY A 25 -17.14 -17.62 -21.62
C GLY A 25 -17.22 -16.46 -22.61
N ALA A 26 -18.44 -16.02 -22.96
CA ALA A 26 -18.65 -14.88 -23.84
C ALA A 26 -18.04 -13.58 -23.28
N TRP A 27 -18.07 -13.40 -21.96
CA TRP A 27 -17.42 -12.27 -21.30
C TRP A 27 -15.89 -12.36 -21.41
N LEU A 28 -15.32 -13.54 -21.17
CA LEU A 28 -13.87 -13.79 -21.26
C LEU A 28 -13.36 -13.69 -22.70
N GLU A 29 -14.15 -14.05 -23.70
CA GLU A 29 -13.78 -13.84 -25.12
C GLU A 29 -13.57 -12.36 -25.44
N ARG A 30 -14.37 -11.47 -24.82
CA ARG A 30 -14.26 -10.02 -25.05
C ARG A 30 -13.26 -9.33 -24.14
N TYR A 31 -13.21 -9.71 -22.87
CA TYR A 31 -12.47 -9.01 -21.81
C TYR A 31 -11.30 -9.83 -21.24
N GLY A 32 -10.96 -10.95 -21.87
CA GLY A 32 -9.92 -11.87 -21.42
C GLY A 32 -8.54 -11.25 -21.27
N GLU A 33 -8.25 -10.18 -22.03
CA GLU A 33 -7.04 -9.37 -21.85
C GLU A 33 -6.89 -8.88 -20.41
N ALA A 34 -7.98 -8.62 -19.68
CA ALA A 34 -7.93 -8.15 -18.29
C ALA A 34 -7.80 -9.29 -17.25
N VAL A 35 -7.79 -10.55 -17.68
CA VAL A 35 -7.82 -11.74 -16.81
C VAL A 35 -6.63 -12.66 -17.03
N PHE A 36 -6.27 -12.91 -18.29
CA PHE A 36 -5.27 -13.90 -18.68
C PHE A 36 -3.92 -13.23 -18.94
N GLY A 37 -2.89 -13.69 -18.23
CA GLY A 37 -1.54 -13.14 -18.34
C GLY A 37 -0.86 -13.05 -16.97
N ASP A 38 0.32 -12.43 -16.96
CA ASP A 38 1.03 -12.12 -15.73
C ASP A 38 0.44 -10.85 -15.10
N PHE A 39 -0.60 -11.07 -14.29
CA PHE A 39 -1.29 -10.04 -13.55
C PHE A 39 -0.77 -9.93 -12.12
N GLN A 40 -0.44 -8.70 -11.72
CA GLN A 40 -0.09 -8.43 -10.34
C GLN A 40 -1.32 -8.01 -9.53
N HIS A 41 -1.33 -8.36 -8.24
CA HIS A 41 -2.35 -7.90 -7.31
C HIS A 41 -2.35 -6.38 -7.19
N VAL A 42 -3.55 -5.80 -7.23
CA VAL A 42 -3.77 -4.37 -6.97
C VAL A 42 -4.18 -4.19 -5.52
N VAL A 43 -3.29 -3.61 -4.72
CA VAL A 43 -3.49 -3.34 -3.29
C VAL A 43 -3.90 -1.87 -3.13
N ASN A 44 -4.73 -1.56 -2.12
CA ASN A 44 -5.14 -0.20 -1.74
C ASN A 44 -5.96 0.63 -2.74
N MET A 45 -6.34 0.11 -3.92
CA MET A 45 -7.22 0.80 -4.88
C MET A 45 -8.73 0.50 -4.68
N GLN A 46 -9.09 -0.04 -3.51
CA GLN A 46 -10.44 -0.57 -3.22
C GLN A 46 -11.36 0.44 -2.51
N TRP A 47 -10.85 1.63 -2.14
CA TRP A 47 -11.55 2.65 -1.38
C TRP A 47 -12.28 3.66 -2.26
N MET A 48 -13.39 3.25 -2.90
CA MET A 48 -14.45 4.22 -3.20
C MET A 48 -15.81 3.64 -2.83
N PRO A 49 -16.64 4.31 -2.02
CA PRO A 49 -17.90 3.75 -1.50
C PRO A 49 -18.97 3.44 -2.57
N ILE A 50 -18.86 4.02 -3.78
CA ILE A 50 -19.70 3.65 -4.93
C ILE A 50 -19.13 2.46 -5.72
N THR A 51 -17.83 2.14 -5.53
CA THR A 51 -17.04 1.20 -6.34
C THR A 51 -16.58 -0.07 -5.60
N ALA A 52 -16.49 -0.06 -4.26
CA ALA A 52 -15.81 -1.13 -3.51
C ALA A 52 -16.46 -2.53 -3.61
N PRO A 53 -17.80 -2.69 -3.67
CA PRO A 53 -18.40 -3.98 -4.01
C PRO A 53 -18.67 -4.17 -5.51
N THR A 54 -18.39 -3.16 -6.35
CA THR A 54 -18.94 -3.02 -7.72
C THR A 54 -17.86 -2.78 -8.78
N GLN A 55 -16.60 -2.68 -8.38
CA GLN A 55 -15.46 -2.42 -9.23
C GLN A 55 -14.25 -3.20 -8.75
N ARG A 56 -13.61 -3.91 -9.67
CA ARG A 56 -12.38 -4.68 -9.42
C ARG A 56 -11.28 -4.18 -10.33
N TRP A 57 -10.04 -4.38 -9.90
CA TRP A 57 -8.88 -3.98 -10.66
C TRP A 57 -7.95 -5.17 -10.88
N THR A 58 -7.40 -5.26 -12.08
CA THR A 58 -6.24 -6.08 -12.40
C THR A 58 -5.17 -5.18 -13.03
N ARG A 59 -3.89 -5.54 -12.96
CA ARG A 59 -2.82 -4.77 -13.61
C ARG A 59 -1.73 -5.64 -14.20
N SER A 60 -1.16 -5.16 -15.29
CA SER A 60 0.08 -5.67 -15.86
C SER A 60 1.03 -4.48 -16.05
N GLY A 61 2.12 -4.46 -15.26
CA GLY A 61 3.02 -3.30 -15.22
C GLY A 61 2.29 -2.03 -14.76
N THR A 62 2.35 -0.96 -15.56
CA THR A 62 1.66 0.32 -15.34
C THR A 62 0.31 0.43 -16.05
N THR A 63 -0.19 -0.67 -16.64
CA THR A 63 -1.52 -0.72 -17.27
C THR A 63 -2.51 -1.37 -16.32
N PHE A 64 -3.59 -0.64 -16.01
CA PHE A 64 -4.63 -1.03 -15.09
C PHE A 64 -5.92 -1.30 -15.83
N TYR A 65 -6.64 -2.32 -15.39
CA TYR A 65 -7.91 -2.74 -15.95
C TYR A 65 -8.98 -2.55 -14.88
N SER A 66 -9.89 -1.60 -15.10
CA SER A 66 -11.03 -1.32 -14.21
C SER A 66 -12.25 -2.07 -14.67
N TRP A 67 -12.76 -2.99 -13.85
CA TRP A 67 -13.92 -3.82 -14.14
C TRP A 67 -15.16 -3.12 -13.60
N VAL A 68 -15.93 -2.48 -14.48
CA VAL A 68 -17.07 -1.63 -14.11
C VAL A 68 -18.36 -2.46 -14.16
N SER A 69 -18.76 -3.05 -13.02
CA SER A 69 -19.99 -3.86 -12.93
C SER A 69 -21.27 -3.05 -12.64
N ARG A 70 -21.13 -1.76 -12.31
CA ARG A 70 -22.24 -0.80 -12.26
C ARG A 70 -21.93 0.36 -13.20
N TRP A 71 -22.49 0.28 -14.40
CA TRP A 71 -22.19 1.24 -15.45
C TRP A 71 -22.79 2.63 -15.15
N PRO A 72 -21.98 3.69 -15.09
CA PRO A 72 -22.45 5.03 -14.68
C PRO A 72 -23.08 5.84 -15.82
N GLY A 73 -23.03 5.34 -17.05
CA GLY A 73 -23.46 6.07 -18.25
C GLY A 73 -22.28 6.72 -18.95
N LYS A 74 -22.42 7.99 -19.35
CA LYS A 74 -21.48 8.67 -20.26
C LYS A 74 -20.15 9.12 -19.65
N GLN A 75 -20.04 9.05 -18.33
CA GLN A 75 -18.88 9.52 -17.59
C GLN A 75 -18.64 8.62 -16.38
N ILE A 76 -17.37 8.38 -16.07
CA ILE A 76 -16.95 7.75 -14.81
C ILE A 76 -15.88 8.62 -14.15
N VAL A 77 -15.91 8.70 -12.83
CA VAL A 77 -14.96 9.48 -12.03
C VAL A 77 -14.27 8.56 -11.04
N TYR A 78 -12.95 8.60 -11.01
CA TYR A 78 -12.11 7.96 -9.99
C TYR A 78 -11.51 9.03 -9.10
N GLY A 79 -12.02 9.18 -7.88
CA GLY A 79 -11.39 10.06 -6.90
C GLY A 79 -10.09 9.47 -6.36
N GLY A 80 -9.15 10.30 -5.92
CA GLY A 80 -7.92 9.90 -5.23
C GLY A 80 -6.88 9.16 -6.06
N LEU A 81 -7.17 8.90 -7.33
CA LEU A 81 -6.31 8.11 -8.19
C LEU A 81 -5.20 8.99 -8.78
N ARG A 82 -4.04 8.97 -8.13
CA ARG A 82 -2.85 9.72 -8.54
C ARG A 82 -1.92 8.89 -9.40
N GLY A 83 -1.19 9.57 -10.28
CA GLY A 83 -0.34 8.98 -11.31
C GLY A 83 -0.77 9.46 -12.68
N LYS A 84 0.17 9.90 -13.50
CA LYS A 84 -0.13 10.51 -14.81
C LYS A 84 -0.76 9.49 -15.74
N VAL A 85 -2.02 9.73 -16.13
CA VAL A 85 -2.72 8.91 -17.11
C VAL A 85 -2.21 9.28 -18.51
N LEU A 86 -1.77 8.27 -19.25
CA LEU A 86 -1.31 8.42 -20.63
C LEU A 86 -2.43 8.11 -21.62
N GLN A 87 -3.27 7.13 -21.32
CA GLN A 87 -4.31 6.66 -22.23
C GLN A 87 -5.43 5.94 -21.47
N VAL A 88 -6.65 6.08 -21.98
CA VAL A 88 -7.83 5.36 -21.52
C VAL A 88 -8.55 4.75 -22.71
N ASP A 89 -8.84 3.45 -22.65
CA ASP A 89 -9.61 2.72 -23.66
C ASP A 89 -10.75 1.94 -23.02
N LEU A 90 -11.84 1.76 -23.76
CA LEU A 90 -12.88 0.78 -23.47
C LEU A 90 -12.61 -0.50 -24.23
N ILE A 91 -12.40 -1.62 -23.53
CA ILE A 91 -12.09 -2.89 -24.18
C ILE A 91 -13.26 -3.35 -25.06
N GLY A 92 -12.96 -3.65 -26.32
CA GLY A 92 -13.95 -3.98 -27.34
C GLY A 92 -14.90 -2.82 -27.67
N GLY A 93 -14.47 -1.57 -27.44
CA GLY A 93 -15.23 -0.36 -27.74
C GLY A 93 -14.31 0.77 -28.20
N GLU A 94 -14.62 1.99 -27.78
CA GLU A 94 -13.87 3.20 -28.13
C GLU A 94 -12.46 3.20 -27.51
N GLN A 95 -11.50 3.70 -28.27
CA GLN A 95 -10.11 3.89 -27.86
C GLN A 95 -9.82 5.38 -27.70
N ASN A 96 -8.81 5.72 -26.89
CA ASN A 96 -8.42 7.11 -26.62
C ASN A 96 -9.61 7.96 -26.10
N LEU A 97 -10.32 7.42 -25.12
CA LEU A 97 -11.40 8.13 -24.47
C LEU A 97 -10.90 9.46 -23.88
N PRO A 98 -11.64 10.56 -24.05
CA PRO A 98 -11.26 11.84 -23.48
C PRO A 98 -11.33 11.78 -21.95
N PHE A 99 -10.30 12.29 -21.28
CA PHE A 99 -10.27 12.36 -19.83
C PHE A 99 -9.72 13.71 -19.35
N ILE A 100 -10.11 14.09 -18.13
CA ILE A 100 -9.59 15.23 -17.40
C ILE A 100 -9.00 14.68 -16.11
N GLN A 101 -7.74 15.02 -15.82
CA GLN A 101 -7.10 14.64 -14.57
C GLN A 101 -6.88 15.88 -13.72
N GLU A 102 -7.58 15.94 -12.60
CA GLU A 102 -7.49 16.98 -11.56
C GLU A 102 -6.67 16.43 -10.37
N PRO A 103 -6.20 17.29 -9.45
CA PRO A 103 -5.34 16.86 -8.32
C PRO A 103 -5.94 15.76 -7.43
N ASP A 104 -7.26 15.70 -7.34
CA ASP A 104 -8.03 14.79 -6.48
C ASP A 104 -8.88 13.77 -7.26
N ARG A 105 -8.95 13.82 -8.60
CA ARG A 105 -9.80 12.92 -9.39
C ARG A 105 -9.40 12.79 -10.85
N LEU A 106 -9.68 11.60 -11.40
CA LEU A 106 -9.67 11.30 -12.83
C LEU A 106 -11.09 11.22 -13.34
N ILE A 107 -11.45 12.04 -14.32
CA ILE A 107 -12.77 12.10 -14.96
C ILE A 107 -12.63 11.57 -16.38
N ILE A 108 -13.26 10.44 -16.70
CA ILE A 108 -13.25 9.85 -18.04
C ILE A 108 -14.61 10.09 -18.69
N ASN A 109 -14.59 10.68 -19.88
CA ASN A 109 -15.74 11.05 -20.68
C ASN A 109 -15.84 10.17 -21.93
N GLY A 110 -16.91 10.35 -22.71
CA GLY A 110 -17.12 9.63 -23.98
C GLY A 110 -17.64 8.21 -23.81
N LEU A 111 -18.03 7.80 -22.61
CA LEU A 111 -18.55 6.46 -22.41
C LEU A 111 -19.95 6.28 -23.06
N PRO A 112 -20.30 5.07 -23.52
CA PRO A 112 -21.66 4.75 -23.91
C PRO A 112 -22.69 5.03 -22.80
N ALA A 113 -23.88 5.50 -23.17
CA ALA A 113 -24.95 5.77 -22.19
C ALA A 113 -25.45 4.50 -21.46
N LYS A 114 -25.28 3.32 -22.06
CA LYS A 114 -25.62 2.01 -21.48
C LYS A 114 -24.39 1.12 -21.44
N CYS A 115 -24.36 0.16 -20.50
CA CYS A 115 -23.25 -0.79 -20.40
C CYS A 115 -23.04 -1.53 -21.74
N PRO A 116 -21.83 -1.48 -22.32
CA PRO A 116 -21.55 -2.09 -23.61
C PRO A 116 -21.39 -3.62 -23.55
N ASP A 117 -21.33 -4.21 -22.36
CA ASP A 117 -21.31 -5.67 -22.17
C ASP A 117 -22.69 -6.27 -22.50
N PRO A 118 -22.83 -7.09 -23.55
CA PRO A 118 -24.10 -7.67 -23.95
C PRO A 118 -24.53 -8.81 -23.01
N THR A 119 -23.61 -9.39 -22.23
CA THR A 119 -23.90 -10.53 -21.37
C THR A 119 -24.76 -10.13 -20.17
N PRO A 120 -25.38 -11.10 -19.46
CA PRO A 120 -26.07 -10.84 -18.20
C PRO A 120 -25.16 -10.30 -17.09
N LEU A 121 -23.83 -10.37 -17.22
CA LEU A 121 -22.88 -9.90 -16.20
C LEU A 121 -22.82 -8.37 -16.13
N LYS A 122 -23.08 -7.68 -17.25
CA LYS A 122 -23.10 -6.21 -17.35
C LYS A 122 -21.86 -5.54 -16.75
N SER A 123 -20.70 -6.14 -16.97
CA SER A 123 -19.42 -5.68 -16.44
C SER A 123 -18.47 -5.35 -17.59
N ALA A 124 -18.36 -4.08 -17.95
CA ALA A 124 -17.41 -3.67 -19.00
C ALA A 124 -16.04 -3.31 -18.38
N VAL A 125 -14.97 -3.39 -19.18
CA VAL A 125 -13.61 -3.13 -18.69
C VAL A 125 -13.00 -1.90 -19.37
N LEU A 126 -12.48 -0.99 -18.55
CA LEU A 126 -11.65 0.13 -19.01
C LEU A 126 -10.17 -0.23 -18.83
N ARG A 127 -9.37 0.00 -19.86
CA ARG A 127 -7.91 -0.11 -19.81
C ARG A 127 -7.32 1.29 -19.64
N ILE A 128 -6.52 1.47 -18.61
CA ILE A 128 -5.93 2.76 -18.23
C ILE A 128 -4.42 2.58 -18.16
N LYS A 129 -3.70 3.27 -19.03
CA LYS A 129 -2.24 3.26 -19.05
C LYS A 129 -1.71 4.44 -18.26
N PHE A 130 -0.83 4.17 -17.32
CA PHE A 130 -0.13 5.19 -16.54
C PHE A 130 1.34 5.28 -16.95
N GLU A 131 1.94 6.44 -16.74
CA GLU A 131 3.39 6.65 -16.90
C GLU A 131 4.19 5.82 -15.90
N GLU A 132 3.67 5.69 -14.68
CA GLU A 132 4.23 4.90 -13.59
C GLU A 132 3.12 4.21 -12.77
N LEU A 133 3.46 3.50 -11.70
CA LEU A 133 2.45 2.86 -10.86
C LEU A 133 1.60 3.93 -10.15
N PRO A 134 0.27 3.95 -10.36
CA PRO A 134 -0.60 4.90 -9.71
C PRO A 134 -0.77 4.58 -8.22
N GLN A 135 -1.19 5.58 -7.46
CA GLN A 135 -1.49 5.47 -6.03
C GLN A 135 -2.90 5.96 -5.75
N GLN A 136 -3.65 5.20 -4.94
CA GLN A 136 -4.95 5.60 -4.45
C GLN A 136 -4.79 6.32 -3.10
N LEU A 137 -5.09 7.61 -3.07
CA LEU A 137 -5.00 8.46 -1.88
C LEU A 137 -6.40 9.00 -1.52
N LEU A 138 -7.30 8.11 -1.12
CA LEU A 138 -8.58 8.46 -0.50
C LEU A 138 -8.85 7.61 0.74
N GLY A 139 -9.27 8.28 1.82
CA GLY A 139 -9.86 7.68 3.01
C GLY A 139 -11.15 8.44 3.38
N ALA A 140 -12.01 7.83 4.20
CA ALA A 140 -13.18 8.52 4.74
C ALA A 140 -12.70 9.75 5.55
N GLY A 141 -13.17 10.94 5.18
CA GLY A 141 -12.73 12.21 5.80
C GLY A 141 -11.49 12.85 5.16
N TYR A 142 -11.16 12.54 3.90
CA TYR A 142 -10.10 13.25 3.18
C TYR A 142 -10.48 14.71 2.95
N GLU A 143 -9.91 15.61 3.77
CA GLU A 143 -9.66 16.98 3.36
C GLU A 143 -8.27 17.02 2.71
N PRO A 144 -8.09 17.71 1.56
CA PRO A 144 -6.76 17.97 1.01
C PRO A 144 -6.06 19.00 1.90
N VAL A 145 -5.57 18.60 3.08
CA VAL A 145 -4.81 19.48 3.97
C VAL A 145 -3.37 19.01 4.02
N GLY A 146 -2.44 19.82 3.50
CA GLY A 146 -1.01 19.72 3.78
C GLY A 146 -0.13 18.98 2.76
N LEU A 147 -0.58 18.78 1.52
CA LEU A 147 0.25 18.23 0.42
C LEU A 147 0.21 19.11 -0.85
N GLU A 148 0.20 20.42 -0.69
CA GLU A 148 0.50 21.37 -1.76
C GLU A 148 1.90 21.96 -1.51
N SER A 149 2.80 21.87 -2.49
CA SER A 149 3.85 22.87 -2.60
C SER A 149 3.22 24.15 -3.17
N GLU A 150 3.71 25.33 -2.79
CA GLU A 150 3.23 26.65 -3.24
C GLU A 150 3.06 26.79 -4.77
N ASP A 151 3.66 25.88 -5.55
CA ASP A 151 3.72 25.89 -7.00
C ASP A 151 2.69 24.98 -7.71
N GLY A 152 1.77 24.31 -6.98
CA GLY A 152 0.69 23.51 -7.60
C GLY A 152 1.13 22.28 -8.41
N LYS A 153 2.34 21.77 -8.19
CA LYS A 153 2.85 20.54 -8.84
C LYS A 153 2.55 19.31 -8.00
N SER A 154 2.26 18.20 -8.70
CA SER A 154 2.22 16.84 -8.15
C SER A 154 3.42 16.62 -7.22
N ILE A 155 3.17 16.36 -5.95
CA ILE A 155 4.19 15.78 -5.08
C ILE A 155 4.28 14.31 -5.50
N ASP A 156 5.16 13.99 -6.44
CA ASP A 156 5.71 12.64 -6.52
C ASP A 156 6.17 12.33 -5.09
N LEU A 157 5.56 11.34 -4.43
CA LEU A 157 6.09 10.88 -3.16
C LEU A 157 7.56 10.56 -3.42
N PRO A 158 8.50 11.22 -2.73
CA PRO A 158 9.91 11.09 -3.07
C PRO A 158 10.27 9.62 -3.07
N PRO A 159 11.02 9.12 -4.08
CA PRO A 159 11.35 7.71 -4.19
C PRO A 159 11.84 7.16 -2.85
N HIS A 160 11.25 6.04 -2.47
CA HIS A 160 11.56 5.37 -1.21
C HIS A 160 11.94 3.92 -1.45
N SER A 161 12.62 3.32 -0.48
CA SER A 161 12.90 1.89 -0.43
C SER A 161 11.62 1.10 -0.16
N GLU A 162 11.71 -0.21 -0.38
CA GLU A 162 10.82 -1.17 0.28
C GLU A 162 10.93 -1.02 1.81
N PHE A 163 9.92 -1.54 2.52
CA PHE A 163 9.94 -1.57 3.98
C PHE A 163 10.98 -2.59 4.50
N ILE A 164 11.53 -2.30 5.68
CA ILE A 164 12.40 -3.23 6.40
C ILE A 164 11.56 -4.38 6.95
N GLU A 165 11.91 -5.61 6.56
CA GLU A 165 11.09 -6.78 6.86
C GLU A 165 11.54 -7.49 8.13
N LYS A 166 12.84 -7.68 8.35
CA LYS A 166 13.33 -8.48 9.50
C LYS A 166 13.61 -7.61 10.71
N TRP A 167 13.14 -8.04 11.86
CA TRP A 167 13.27 -7.34 13.14
C TRP A 167 13.65 -8.30 14.26
N LEU A 168 14.40 -7.77 15.22
CA LEU A 168 14.38 -8.29 16.59
C LEU A 168 13.40 -7.47 17.40
N PHE A 169 12.67 -8.09 18.33
CA PHE A 169 11.83 -7.36 19.27
C PHE A 169 12.01 -7.91 20.69
N SER A 170 11.88 -7.05 21.70
CA SER A 170 11.95 -7.44 23.11
C SER A 170 10.61 -7.93 23.64
N LEU A 171 10.62 -8.54 24.83
CA LEU A 171 9.41 -8.59 25.66
C LEU A 171 9.00 -7.16 26.08
N PRO A 172 7.70 -6.90 26.34
CA PRO A 172 7.25 -5.62 26.87
C PRO A 172 7.83 -5.41 28.25
N ILE A 173 8.37 -4.21 28.49
CA ILE A 173 8.73 -3.75 29.82
C ILE A 173 7.68 -2.76 30.33
N ALA A 174 7.82 -2.35 31.59
CA ALA A 174 6.92 -1.39 32.20
C ALA A 174 6.69 -0.17 31.28
N PRO A 175 5.44 0.30 31.16
CA PRO A 175 5.12 1.47 30.37
C PRO A 175 5.85 2.71 30.92
N ILE A 176 6.01 3.71 30.07
CA ILE A 176 6.62 4.98 30.43
C ILE A 176 5.65 6.11 30.10
N ASP A 177 5.57 7.12 30.97
CA ASP A 177 4.60 8.22 30.78
C ASP A 177 4.91 9.09 29.56
N ASP A 178 6.16 9.08 29.09
CA ASP A 178 6.62 9.90 28.00
C ASP A 178 7.66 9.16 27.15
N ILE A 179 7.28 8.78 25.93
CA ILE A 179 8.15 8.05 25.01
C ILE A 179 9.47 8.78 24.70
N SER A 180 9.51 10.11 24.82
CA SER A 180 10.75 10.87 24.64
C SER A 180 11.80 10.56 25.71
N LYS A 181 11.40 10.00 26.86
CA LYS A 181 12.29 9.55 27.94
C LYS A 181 12.80 8.12 27.75
N ALA A 182 12.30 7.36 26.77
CA ALA A 182 12.82 6.03 26.47
C ALA A 182 14.33 6.11 26.23
N ARG A 183 15.05 5.11 26.77
CA ARG A 183 16.51 5.01 26.67
C ARG A 183 16.88 4.04 25.56
N TYR A 184 18.07 4.23 25.00
CA TYR A 184 18.63 3.22 24.11
C TYR A 184 18.90 1.94 24.91
N VAL A 185 18.56 0.80 24.31
CA VAL A 185 18.94 -0.53 24.83
C VAL A 185 19.61 -1.30 23.72
N LYS A 186 20.78 -1.87 24.02
CA LYS A 186 21.54 -2.64 23.05
C LYS A 186 20.82 -3.96 22.73
N PRO A 187 20.57 -4.28 21.45
CA PRO A 187 20.02 -5.57 21.07
C PRO A 187 20.88 -6.73 21.58
N GLY A 188 20.24 -7.72 22.20
CA GLY A 188 20.90 -8.87 22.82
C GLY A 188 21.12 -8.76 24.34
N GLU A 189 20.89 -7.60 24.96
CA GLU A 189 20.98 -7.45 26.42
C GLU A 189 19.60 -7.59 27.09
N LYS A 190 19.51 -8.45 28.13
CA LYS A 190 18.54 -8.51 29.25
C LYS A 190 17.02 -8.30 28.98
N LEU A 191 16.58 -8.30 27.72
CA LEU A 191 15.18 -8.05 27.31
C LEU A 191 14.55 -9.17 26.47
N PHE A 192 15.12 -10.39 26.50
CA PHE A 192 14.57 -11.60 25.85
C PHE A 192 14.16 -11.37 24.37
N TRP A 193 15.14 -10.99 23.56
CA TRP A 193 14.95 -10.65 22.16
C TRP A 193 14.51 -11.85 21.31
N GLN A 194 13.55 -11.62 20.43
CA GLN A 194 13.01 -12.60 19.50
C GLN A 194 13.04 -12.07 18.07
N ALA A 195 13.30 -12.94 17.10
CA ALA A 195 13.25 -12.57 15.69
C ALA A 195 11.82 -12.69 15.13
N ALA A 196 11.44 -11.73 14.29
CA ALA A 196 10.21 -11.78 13.52
C ALA A 196 10.35 -11.05 12.19
N SER A 197 9.40 -11.29 11.30
CA SER A 197 9.27 -10.58 10.03
C SER A 197 8.01 -9.73 10.04
N ALA A 198 8.09 -8.60 9.34
CA ALA A 198 6.95 -7.80 8.95
C ALA A 198 6.00 -8.61 8.05
N ASN A 199 4.74 -8.18 8.00
CA ASN A 199 3.77 -8.73 7.06
C ASN A 199 3.96 -8.18 5.63
N ASP A 200 3.13 -8.63 4.69
CA ASP A 200 3.15 -8.20 3.28
C ASP A 200 2.96 -6.67 3.08
N ALA A 201 2.47 -5.96 4.10
CA ALA A 201 2.33 -4.51 4.09
C ALA A 201 3.52 -3.78 4.74
N GLY A 202 4.62 -4.48 5.01
CA GLY A 202 5.84 -3.95 5.63
C GLY A 202 5.73 -3.64 7.12
N MET A 203 4.64 -4.06 7.78
CA MET A 203 4.39 -3.77 9.19
C MET A 203 4.91 -4.87 10.10
N MET A 204 5.79 -4.49 11.03
CA MET A 204 6.15 -5.32 12.16
C MET A 204 5.01 -5.29 13.18
N ARG A 205 4.10 -6.27 13.08
CA ARG A 205 2.89 -6.38 13.91
C ARG A 205 3.22 -6.92 15.30
N ILE A 206 3.52 -6.01 16.22
CA ILE A 206 3.83 -6.32 17.61
C ILE A 206 2.59 -6.74 18.41
N ARG A 207 1.42 -6.17 18.12
CA ARG A 207 0.19 -6.55 18.82
C ARG A 207 -0.18 -8.02 18.68
N ASP A 208 0.13 -8.63 17.54
CA ASP A 208 -0.14 -10.07 17.33
C ASP A 208 0.73 -10.95 18.25
N LYS A 209 1.83 -10.41 18.80
CA LYS A 209 2.69 -11.06 19.78
C LYS A 209 2.26 -10.77 21.22
N PHE A 210 1.67 -9.60 21.47
CA PHE A 210 1.29 -9.11 22.80
C PHE A 210 -0.15 -8.60 22.81
N VAL A 211 -1.10 -9.53 22.82
CA VAL A 211 -2.54 -9.20 22.78
C VAL A 211 -3.00 -8.68 24.15
N ASN A 212 -3.59 -7.48 24.17
CA ASN A 212 -4.11 -6.82 25.38
C ASN A 212 -3.06 -6.59 26.48
N ILE A 213 -1.79 -6.51 26.11
CA ILE A 213 -0.69 -6.16 27.00
C ILE A 213 -0.32 -4.70 26.75
N ASP A 214 -0.06 -3.97 27.82
CA ASP A 214 0.51 -2.63 27.76
C ASP A 214 2.01 -2.65 28.10
N GLY A 215 2.73 -1.62 27.70
CA GLY A 215 4.15 -1.48 28.01
C GLY A 215 4.98 -0.95 26.85
N LEU A 216 6.28 -0.89 27.09
CA LEU A 216 7.26 -0.47 26.10
C LEU A 216 7.94 -1.69 25.48
N VAL A 217 7.93 -1.78 24.15
CA VAL A 217 8.64 -2.81 23.38
C VAL A 217 9.75 -2.15 22.58
N TYR A 218 10.92 -2.77 22.55
CA TYR A 218 12.03 -2.35 21.70
C TYR A 218 12.06 -3.21 20.44
N LEU A 219 12.12 -2.58 19.27
CA LEU A 219 12.35 -3.22 17.99
C LEU A 219 13.71 -2.82 17.44
N ALA A 220 14.52 -3.77 17.00
CA ALA A 220 15.83 -3.52 16.44
C ALA A 220 15.96 -4.09 15.04
N THR A 221 16.68 -3.38 14.18
CA THR A 221 17.09 -3.87 12.88
C THR A 221 18.46 -3.32 12.50
N LYS A 222 19.06 -3.90 11.45
CA LYS A 222 20.34 -3.45 10.91
C LYS A 222 20.20 -3.21 9.42
N VAL A 223 20.84 -2.15 8.94
CA VAL A 223 20.89 -1.80 7.52
C VAL A 223 22.33 -1.69 7.06
N LYS A 224 22.60 -2.14 5.83
CA LYS A 224 23.88 -2.03 5.15
C LYS A 224 23.84 -0.88 4.16
N VAL A 225 24.85 -0.03 4.23
CA VAL A 225 25.06 1.11 3.36
C VAL A 225 26.33 0.86 2.53
N ASN A 226 26.18 0.79 1.22
CA ASN A 226 27.29 0.46 0.31
C ASN A 226 28.17 1.68 -0.02
N LYS A 227 27.61 2.89 0.09
CA LYS A 227 28.30 4.16 -0.14
C LYS A 227 27.71 5.21 0.81
N LYS A 228 28.58 6.06 1.39
CA LYS A 228 28.14 7.19 2.22
C LYS A 228 27.08 8.02 1.49
N GLY A 229 26.04 8.41 2.22
CA GLY A 229 24.95 9.22 1.65
C GLY A 229 24.06 9.82 2.73
N THR A 230 23.01 10.49 2.26
CA THR A 230 22.00 11.12 3.12
C THR A 230 20.62 10.71 2.65
N TRP A 231 19.78 10.30 3.59
CA TRP A 231 18.44 9.79 3.33
C TRP A 231 17.45 10.38 4.33
N LYS A 232 16.16 10.26 4.01
CA LYS A 232 15.07 10.39 4.97
C LYS A 232 14.87 9.02 5.62
N LEU A 233 15.08 8.89 6.92
CA LEU A 233 14.62 7.73 7.68
C LEU A 233 13.16 7.96 8.02
N MET A 234 12.29 7.06 7.56
CA MET A 234 10.85 7.25 7.64
C MET A 234 10.23 6.10 8.43
N LEU A 235 9.64 6.41 9.58
CA LEU A 235 8.98 5.45 10.47
C LEU A 235 7.48 5.73 10.51
N GLY A 236 6.69 4.76 10.07
CA GLY A 236 5.27 4.66 10.37
C GLY A 236 5.04 3.96 11.72
N HIS A 237 4.10 4.46 12.51
CA HIS A 237 3.76 3.90 13.82
C HIS A 237 2.34 4.30 14.23
N ASP A 238 1.65 3.45 15.00
CA ASP A 238 0.31 3.74 15.55
C ASP A 238 0.24 3.91 17.07
N GLY A 239 1.24 3.42 17.80
CA GLY A 239 1.54 3.82 19.18
C GLY A 239 2.67 4.87 19.24
N PRO A 240 2.92 5.52 20.38
CA PRO A 240 4.03 6.44 20.56
C PRO A 240 5.37 5.75 20.26
N ALA A 241 6.29 6.44 19.59
CA ALA A 241 7.56 5.84 19.17
C ALA A 241 8.76 6.79 19.37
N LYS A 242 9.93 6.21 19.61
CA LYS A 242 11.23 6.90 19.62
C LYS A 242 12.26 6.10 18.85
N VAL A 243 12.99 6.76 17.96
CA VAL A 243 13.99 6.14 17.08
C VAL A 243 15.40 6.49 17.54
N PHE A 244 16.25 5.47 17.54
CA PHE A 244 17.68 5.58 17.75
C PHE A 244 18.42 5.04 16.53
N LEU A 245 19.52 5.69 16.19
CA LEU A 245 20.44 5.30 15.13
C LEU A 245 21.84 5.19 15.74
N ASN A 246 22.42 3.99 15.70
CA ASN A 246 23.73 3.67 16.30
C ASN A 246 23.84 4.15 17.76
N GLY A 247 22.81 3.88 18.57
CA GLY A 247 22.76 4.28 19.98
C GLY A 247 22.30 5.72 20.26
N LYS A 248 22.26 6.60 19.25
CA LYS A 248 21.86 8.01 19.42
C LYS A 248 20.38 8.20 19.08
N ALA A 249 19.62 8.85 19.96
CA ALA A 249 18.24 9.25 19.66
C ALA A 249 18.22 10.26 18.51
N ILE A 250 17.33 10.05 17.53
CA ILE A 250 17.17 10.95 16.38
C ILE A 250 15.78 11.58 16.29
N ALA A 251 14.74 10.91 16.77
CA ALA A 251 13.38 11.44 16.80
C ALA A 251 12.49 10.71 17.79
N SER A 252 11.39 11.35 18.18
CA SER A 252 10.29 10.74 18.92
C SER A 252 8.96 11.41 18.58
N ASP A 253 7.89 10.64 18.55
CA ASP A 253 6.52 11.14 18.45
C ASP A 253 5.66 10.50 19.55
N LYS A 254 5.03 11.36 20.36
CA LYS A 254 4.20 10.96 21.51
C LYS A 254 2.78 10.56 21.12
N LYS A 255 2.35 10.85 19.89
CA LYS A 255 0.96 10.68 19.46
C LYS A 255 0.68 9.22 19.10
N SER A 256 -0.47 8.71 19.56
CA SER A 256 -1.06 7.47 19.08
C SER A 256 -2.05 7.77 17.95
N PHE A 257 -2.03 6.98 16.88
CA PHE A 257 -2.96 7.13 15.75
C PHE A 257 -3.16 5.80 15.04
N ASN A 258 -4.39 5.27 15.02
CA ASN A 258 -4.74 4.01 14.37
C ASN A 258 -5.72 4.30 13.22
N PRO A 259 -5.46 3.87 11.97
CA PRO A 259 -4.41 2.95 11.51
C PRO A 259 -2.99 3.54 11.54
N CYS A 260 -1.99 2.66 11.58
CA CYS A 260 -0.58 3.03 11.41
C CYS A 260 -0.38 3.78 10.09
N LEU A 261 -0.22 5.10 10.18
CA LEU A 261 0.17 5.93 9.05
C LEU A 261 1.65 5.72 8.75
N ASP A 262 1.96 5.62 7.46
CA ASP A 262 3.35 5.52 7.00
C ASP A 262 4.09 6.83 7.25
N ASP A 263 5.40 6.74 7.50
CA ASP A 263 6.36 7.87 7.51
C ASP A 263 6.08 9.05 8.47
N ARG A 264 5.26 8.84 9.52
CA ARG A 264 4.94 9.86 10.54
C ARG A 264 6.17 10.55 11.12
N ILE A 265 7.19 9.77 11.47
CA ILE A 265 8.51 10.31 11.78
C ILE A 265 9.32 10.27 10.49
N THR A 266 9.77 11.44 10.04
CA THR A 266 10.67 11.57 8.89
C THR A 266 11.88 12.38 9.30
N GLU A 267 13.04 11.73 9.41
CA GLU A 267 14.28 12.37 9.85
C GLU A 267 15.38 12.32 8.80
N LYS A 268 16.10 13.43 8.63
CA LYS A 268 17.27 13.46 7.75
C LYS A 268 18.45 12.78 8.44
N VAL A 269 18.94 11.68 7.87
CA VAL A 269 20.06 10.91 8.39
C VAL A 269 21.21 10.83 7.39
N THR A 270 22.44 11.01 7.86
CA THR A 270 23.66 10.76 7.09
C THR A 270 24.28 9.47 7.60
N LEU A 271 24.49 8.50 6.70
CA LEU A 271 25.08 7.21 7.03
C LEU A 271 26.39 7.04 6.26
N GLU A 272 27.40 6.50 6.94
CA GLU A 272 28.67 6.13 6.33
C GLU A 272 28.55 4.79 5.59
N LYS A 273 29.58 4.41 4.83
CA LYS A 273 29.63 3.04 4.29
C LYS A 273 29.82 2.06 5.45
N GLY A 274 28.92 1.09 5.59
CA GLY A 274 28.99 0.11 6.67
C GLY A 274 27.63 -0.45 7.07
N THR A 275 27.58 -1.06 8.25
CA THR A 275 26.33 -1.53 8.87
C THR A 275 25.93 -0.56 9.96
N HIS A 276 24.66 -0.17 9.96
CA HIS A 276 24.08 0.73 10.96
C HIS A 276 22.93 0.04 11.68
N GLU A 277 22.85 0.26 12.98
CA GLU A 277 21.78 -0.24 13.83
C GLU A 277 20.69 0.81 13.99
N ILE A 278 19.44 0.36 13.86
CA ILE A 278 18.26 1.17 14.12
C ILE A 278 17.46 0.48 15.21
N LEU A 279 17.15 1.24 16.24
CA LEU A 279 16.32 0.79 17.35
C LEU A 279 15.10 1.70 17.46
N VAL A 280 13.93 1.10 17.66
CA VAL A 280 12.68 1.80 17.90
C VAL A 280 12.17 1.38 19.27
N ALA A 281 12.04 2.33 20.19
CA ALA A 281 11.23 2.16 21.38
C ALA A 281 9.79 2.46 20.99
N PHE A 282 8.89 1.51 21.19
CA PHE A 282 7.49 1.56 20.78
C PHE A 282 6.59 1.27 21.96
N ASP A 283 5.72 2.21 22.28
CA ASP A 283 4.74 2.08 23.35
C ASP A 283 3.47 1.41 22.79
N LEU A 284 3.00 0.35 23.46
CA LEU A 284 1.84 -0.43 23.08
C LEU A 284 0.51 0.33 23.22
N ALA A 285 0.53 1.50 23.85
CA ALA A 285 -0.60 2.40 24.01
C ALA A 285 -1.84 1.68 24.59
N GLN A 286 -1.68 1.03 25.74
CA GLN A 286 -2.72 0.22 26.39
C GLN A 286 -3.22 -0.93 25.50
N GLY A 287 -2.30 -1.55 24.75
CA GLY A 287 -2.58 -2.65 23.82
C GLY A 287 -3.28 -2.23 22.52
N LYS A 288 -3.38 -0.92 22.23
CA LYS A 288 -4.01 -0.38 21.02
C LYS A 288 -3.04 -0.16 19.85
N GLY A 289 -1.74 -0.05 20.11
CA GLY A 289 -0.71 0.06 19.07
C GLY A 289 -0.47 -1.29 18.39
N TYR A 290 -0.62 -1.37 17.07
CA TYR A 290 -0.38 -2.59 16.30
C TYR A 290 1.10 -2.78 15.98
N GLY A 291 1.87 -1.70 15.78
CA GLY A 291 3.30 -1.81 15.48
C GLY A 291 3.87 -0.70 14.61
N VAL A 292 4.96 -1.02 13.91
CA VAL A 292 5.77 -0.05 13.18
C VAL A 292 6.12 -0.50 11.76
N LYS A 293 6.45 0.46 10.90
CA LYS A 293 6.97 0.28 9.55
C LYS A 293 8.18 1.19 9.36
N LEU A 294 9.25 0.72 8.75
CA LEU A 294 10.45 1.51 8.53
C LEU A 294 10.89 1.42 7.07
N ARG A 295 11.21 2.56 6.46
CA ARG A 295 11.80 2.64 5.12
C ARG A 295 12.68 3.88 4.98
N PHE A 296 13.36 4.01 3.84
CA PHE A 296 14.20 5.15 3.52
C PHE A 296 13.68 5.90 2.30
N GLY A 297 13.62 7.23 2.38
CA GLY A 297 13.34 8.12 1.25
C GLY A 297 14.60 8.83 0.77
N LEU A 298 14.61 9.26 -0.49
CA LEU A 298 15.64 10.16 -0.99
C LEU A 298 15.46 11.58 -0.43
N ILE A 299 16.59 12.29 -0.25
CA ILE A 299 16.58 13.73 0.03
C ILE A 299 16.25 14.51 -1.24
N ASP A 300 16.94 14.18 -2.34
CA ASP A 300 16.66 14.68 -3.69
C ASP A 300 15.85 13.62 -4.46
N PRO A 301 14.59 13.89 -4.82
CA PRO A 301 13.75 12.94 -5.56
C PRO A 301 14.32 12.51 -6.91
N LYS A 302 15.20 13.33 -7.51
CA LYS A 302 15.85 13.03 -8.80
C LYS A 302 17.18 12.28 -8.65
N GLY A 303 17.63 12.04 -7.42
CA GLY A 303 18.88 11.35 -7.12
C GLY A 303 18.86 9.85 -7.50
N PRO A 304 20.04 9.22 -7.54
CA PRO A 304 20.13 7.78 -7.79
C PRO A 304 19.40 6.98 -6.70
N ARG A 305 18.59 6.01 -7.12
CA ARG A 305 17.77 5.14 -6.25
C ARG A 305 18.60 4.08 -5.51
N LEU A 306 19.58 4.54 -4.73
CA LEU A 306 20.46 3.71 -3.92
C LEU A 306 20.09 3.89 -2.44
N PHE A 307 19.37 2.92 -1.90
CA PHE A 307 18.91 2.93 -0.51
C PHE A 307 19.76 2.04 0.40
N PRO A 308 19.79 2.31 1.71
CA PRO A 308 20.23 1.33 2.69
C PRO A 308 19.42 0.03 2.52
N THR A 309 20.10 -1.11 2.50
CA THR A 309 19.44 -2.42 2.37
C THR A 309 19.47 -3.15 3.69
N GLN A 310 18.54 -4.08 3.90
CA GLN A 310 18.50 -4.86 5.12
C GLN A 310 19.78 -5.71 5.29
N ALA A 311 20.43 -5.60 6.46
CA ALA A 311 21.55 -6.43 6.87
C ALA A 311 21.10 -7.64 7.68
N LYS A 312 22.00 -8.60 7.91
CA LYS A 312 21.77 -9.69 8.86
C LYS A 312 21.70 -9.12 10.28
N LEU A 313 20.71 -9.58 11.06
CA LEU A 313 20.46 -9.18 12.44
C LEU A 313 21.48 -9.80 13.39
#